data_AF-A0A3N6P810-F1
#
_entry.id   AF-A0A3N6P810-F1
#
_cell.length_a   1.000
_cell.length_b   1.000
_cell.length_c   1.000
_cell.angle_alpha   90.00
_cell.angle_beta   90.00
_cell.angle_gamma   90.00
#
_symmetry.space_group_name_H-M   'P 1'
#
loop_
_entity.id
_entity.type
_entity.pdbx_description
1 polymer ?
#
loop_
_entity_poly.entity_id
_entity_poly.type
_entity_poly.pdbx_seq_one_letter_code
_entity_poly.pdbx_strand_id
1 'polypeptide(L)' 'MQTLIEFYQTPTGRKTNKYFTEEDLQTLIEFYQTPTGRKTIELMPQLFQESMQRTAQVLNPKIKSVMQEIIAEELQRIN' A
#
# COMPACT_ATOMS: atom_id res chain seq x y z
N MET A 1 -1.68 -12.72 9.92
CA MET A 1 -0.44 -13.49 9.66
C MET A 1 -0.63 -14.97 9.85
N GLN A 2 -1.15 -15.42 11.00
CA GLN A 2 -1.54 -16.82 11.23
C GLN A 2 -2.35 -17.40 10.07
N THR A 3 -3.35 -16.67 9.58
CA THR A 3 -4.18 -17.01 8.41
C THR A 3 -3.46 -16.99 7.06
N LEU A 4 -2.40 -16.18 6.89
CA LEU A 4 -1.60 -16.16 5.67
C LEU A 4 -0.62 -17.35 5.64
N ILE A 5 0.00 -17.67 6.78
CA ILE A 5 0.85 -18.84 6.94
C ILE A 5 0.05 -20.12 6.69
N GLU A 6 -1.13 -20.24 7.30
CA GLU A 6 -2.06 -21.35 7.08
C GLU A 6 -2.49 -21.45 5.62
N PHE A 7 -2.74 -20.31 4.96
CA PHE A 7 -3.06 -20.29 3.54
C PHE A 7 -1.90 -20.81 2.68
N TYR A 8 -0.66 -20.38 2.91
CA TYR A 8 0.51 -20.83 2.15
C TYR A 8 0.87 -22.31 2.40
N GLN A 9 0.48 -22.88 3.55
CA GLN A 9 0.60 -24.31 3.82
C GLN A 9 -0.43 -25.17 3.06
N THR A 10 -1.49 -24.57 2.50
CA THR A 10 -2.50 -25.30 1.71
C THR A 10 -1.99 -25.64 0.30
N PRO A 11 -2.54 -26.69 -0.36
CA PRO A 11 -2.22 -26.97 -1.77
C PRO A 11 -2.47 -25.80 -2.72
N THR A 12 -3.45 -24.95 -2.41
CA THR A 12 -3.80 -23.74 -3.18
C THR A 12 -2.77 -22.63 -2.98
N GLY A 13 -2.31 -22.43 -1.74
CA GLY A 13 -1.22 -21.51 -1.41
C GLY A 13 0.11 -21.91 -2.04
N ARG A 14 0.42 -23.21 -2.07
CA ARG A 14 1.62 -23.72 -2.75
C ARG A 14 1.63 -23.46 -4.25
N LYS A 15 0.47 -23.39 -4.90
CA LYS A 15 0.35 -23.02 -6.34
C LYS A 15 0.55 -21.53 -6.62
N THR A 16 0.41 -20.66 -5.61
CA THR A 16 0.62 -19.20 -5.74
C THR A 16 2.07 -18.78 -5.52
N ASN A 17 2.98 -19.75 -5.38
CA ASN A 17 4.44 -19.63 -5.27
C ASN A 17 5.11 -19.12 -6.58
N LYS A 18 4.61 -18.01 -7.15
CA LYS A 18 5.27 -17.36 -8.31
C LYS A 18 6.35 -16.35 -7.89
N TYR A 19 6.38 -15.97 -6.62
CA TYR A 19 7.18 -14.83 -6.14
C TYR A 19 8.00 -15.12 -4.88
N PHE A 20 7.75 -16.22 -4.16
CA PHE A 20 8.40 -16.53 -2.89
C PHE A 20 8.64 -18.03 -2.76
N THR A 21 9.90 -18.43 -2.81
CA THR A 21 10.31 -19.82 -2.61
C THR A 21 9.94 -20.31 -1.20
N GLU A 22 10.05 -21.62 -0.97
CA GLU A 22 9.80 -22.21 0.36
C GLU A 22 10.76 -21.65 1.43
N GLU A 23 12.02 -21.40 1.05
CA GLU A 23 13.02 -20.76 1.91
C GLU A 23 12.66 -19.31 2.26
N ASP A 24 12.14 -18.56 1.28
CA ASP A 24 11.65 -17.19 1.51
C ASP A 24 10.51 -17.19 2.53
N LEU A 25 9.55 -18.12 2.37
CA LEU A 25 8.42 -18.23 3.29
C LEU A 25 8.87 -18.59 4.71
N GLN A 26 9.81 -19.53 4.85
CA GLN A 26 10.37 -19.91 6.15
C GLN A 26 11.06 -18.73 6.83
N THR A 27 11.89 -17.99 6.09
CA THR A 27 12.58 -16.79 6.57
C THR A 27 11.59 -15.71 7.01
N LEU A 28 10.53 -15.48 6.23
CA LEU A 28 9.48 -14.53 6.57
C LEU A 28 8.73 -14.93 7.85
N ILE A 29 8.43 -16.23 8.02
CA ILE A 29 7.79 -16.75 9.24
C ILE A 29 8.66 -16.44 10.46
N GLU A 30 9.96 -16.75 10.40
CA GLU A 30 10.90 -16.49 11.49
C GLU A 30 10.99 -15.00 11.82
N PHE A 31 11.11 -14.15 10.79
CA PHE A 31 11.14 -12.71 10.98
C PHE A 31 9.86 -12.19 11.64
N TYR A 32 8.68 -12.59 11.17
CA TYR A 32 7.40 -12.14 11.72
C TYR A 32 7.09 -12.68 13.12
N GLN A 33 7.82 -13.69 13.60
CA GLN A 33 7.79 -14.12 15.00
C GLN A 33 8.63 -13.23 15.93
N THR A 34 9.48 -12.35 15.41
CA THR A 34 10.22 -11.37 16.23
C THR A 34 9.31 -10.20 16.66
N PRO A 35 9.63 -9.48 17.75
CA PRO A 35 8.89 -8.28 18.14
C PRO A 35 8.86 -7.21 17.03
N THR A 36 9.99 -7.02 16.34
CA THR A 36 10.10 -6.06 15.23
C THR A 36 9.26 -6.51 14.03
N GLY A 37 9.32 -7.78 13.64
CA GLY A 37 8.53 -8.30 12.53
C GLY A 37 7.03 -8.27 12.79
N ARG A 38 6.57 -8.57 14.01
CA ARG A 38 5.15 -8.36 14.35
C ARG A 38 4.73 -6.90 14.15
N LYS A 39 5.54 -5.97 14.66
CA LYS A 39 5.28 -4.54 14.57
C LYS A 39 5.22 -4.05 13.12
N THR A 40 6.01 -4.60 12.20
CA THR A 40 5.94 -4.18 10.79
C THR A 40 4.57 -4.47 10.22
N ILE A 41 4.05 -5.69 10.34
CA ILE A 41 2.72 -6.04 9.80
C ILE A 41 1.59 -5.31 10.50
N GLU A 42 1.67 -5.12 11.82
CA GLU A 42 0.68 -4.37 12.58
C GLU A 42 0.57 -2.92 12.09
N LEU A 43 1.69 -2.29 11.73
CA LEU A 43 1.73 -0.89 11.31
C LEU A 43 1.55 -0.69 9.80
N MET A 44 1.70 -1.73 8.96
CA MET A 44 1.59 -1.60 7.50
C MET A 44 0.30 -0.89 7.03
N PRO A 45 -0.91 -1.24 7.53
CA PRO A 45 -2.14 -0.56 7.11
C PRO A 45 -2.13 0.93 7.47
N GLN A 46 -1.64 1.27 8.67
CA GLN A 46 -1.55 2.65 9.15
C GLN A 46 -0.54 3.46 8.33
N LEU A 47 0.64 2.89 8.06
CA LEU A 47 1.65 3.53 7.22
C LEU A 47 1.13 3.81 5.81
N PHE A 48 0.37 2.88 5.23
CA PHE A 48 -0.25 3.07 3.92
C PHE A 48 -1.31 4.18 3.95
N GLN A 49 -2.17 4.19 4.97
CA GLN A 49 -3.17 5.23 5.17
C GLN A 49 -2.52 6.62 5.32
N GLU A 50 -1.51 6.74 6.17
CA GLU A 50 -0.75 7.98 6.34
C GLU A 50 -0.11 8.44 5.04
N SER A 51 0.47 7.52 4.26
CA SER A 51 1.10 7.83 2.98
C SER A 51 0.10 8.38 1.96
N MET A 52 -1.09 7.80 1.89
CA MET A 52 -2.18 8.30 1.05
C MET A 52 -2.67 9.67 1.52
N GLN A 53 -2.85 9.86 2.82
CA GLN A 53 -3.27 11.15 3.38
C GLN A 53 -2.26 12.26 3.10
N ARG A 54 -0.97 12.00 3.30
CA ARG A 54 0.09 12.97 2.99
C ARG A 54 0.12 13.30 1.50
N THR A 55 -0.01 12.29 0.64
CA THR A 55 -0.11 12.50 -0.82
C THR A 55 -1.28 13.42 -1.16
N ALA A 56 -2.46 13.15 -0.61
CA ALA A 56 -3.65 13.99 -0.83
C ALA A 56 -3.45 15.42 -0.30
N GLN A 57 -2.85 15.59 0.88
CA GLN A 57 -2.58 16.91 1.45
C GLN A 57 -1.66 17.76 0.55
N VAL A 58 -0.66 17.13 -0.07
CA VAL A 58 0.29 17.82 -0.95
C VAL A 58 -0.30 18.07 -2.34
N LEU A 59 -1.06 17.11 -2.87
CA LEU A 59 -1.52 17.14 -4.26
C LEU A 59 -2.85 17.87 -4.44
N ASN A 60 -3.77 17.77 -3.49
CA ASN A 60 -5.10 18.41 -3.60
C ASN A 60 -5.03 19.93 -3.81
N PRO A 61 -4.17 20.71 -3.12
CA PRO A 61 -4.04 22.14 -3.38
C PRO A 61 -3.55 22.44 -4.80
N LYS A 62 -2.61 21.64 -5.31
CA LYS A 62 -2.06 21.79 -6.67
C LYS A 62 -3.12 21.49 -7.73
N ILE A 63 -3.85 20.39 -7.55
CA ILE A 63 -4.98 20.04 -8.42
C ILE A 63 -6.01 21.17 -8.42
N LYS A 64 -6.36 21.71 -7.23
CA LYS A 64 -7.31 22.83 -7.14
C LYS A 64 -6.82 24.08 -7.87
N SER A 65 -5.54 24.44 -7.74
CA SER A 65 -4.95 25.58 -8.45
C SER A 65 -5.07 25.41 -9.97
N VAL A 66 -4.62 24.27 -10.49
CA VAL A 66 -4.67 23.97 -11.93
C VAL A 66 -6.12 23.98 -12.43
N MET A 67 -7.05 23.41 -11.68
CA MET A 67 -8.47 23.45 -12.05
C MET A 67 -9.04 24.87 -12.07
N GLN A 68 -8.65 25.73 -11.12
CA GLN A 68 -9.07 27.13 -11.09
C GLN A 68 -8.50 27.92 -12.28
N GLU A 69 -7.23 27.68 -12.63
CA GLU A 69 -6.58 28.27 -13.81
C GLU A 69 -7.32 27.88 -15.10
N ILE A 70 -7.61 26.58 -15.30
CA ILE A 70 -8.36 26.10 -16.46
C ILE A 70 -9.74 26.76 -16.56
N ILE A 71 -10.50 26.83 -15.46
CA ILE A 71 -11.82 27.47 -15.45
C ILE A 71 -11.72 28.96 -15.81
N ALA A 72 -10.73 29.66 -15.27
CA ALA A 72 -10.52 31.07 -15.56
C ALA A 72 -10.18 31.31 -17.05
N GLU A 73 -9.33 30.48 -17.64
CA GLU A 73 -9.00 30.52 -19.06
C GLU A 73 -10.24 30.29 -19.95
N GLU A 74 -11.05 29.28 -19.64
CA GLU A 74 -12.25 28.97 -20.43
C GLU A 74 -13.31 30.08 -20.36
N LEU A 75 -13.48 30.74 -19.20
CA LEU A 75 -14.37 31.90 -19.08
C LEU A 75 -13.90 33.10 -19.91
N GLN A 76 -12.59 33.31 -20.05
CA GLN A 76 -12.04 34.38 -20.88
C GLN A 76 -12.21 34.12 -22.37
N ARG A 77 -12.26 32.85 -22.81
CA ARG A 77 -12.46 32.48 -24.22
C ARG A 77 -13.90 32.68 -24.71
N ILE A 78 -14.86 32.76 -23.79
CA ILE A 78 -16.30 32.83 -24.11
C ILE A 78 -16.81 34.30 -24.22
N ASN A 79 -16.06 35.27 -23.68
CA ASN A 79 -16.34 36.71 -23.81
C ASN A 79 -15.58 37.35 -24.97
#